data_AF-A0A8C2TLE3-F1
#
_entry.id   AF-A0A8C2TLE3-F1
#
_cell.length_a   1.000
_cell.length_b   1.000
_cell.length_c   1.000
_cell.angle_alpha   90.00
_cell.angle_beta   90.00
_cell.angle_gamma   90.00
#
_symmetry.space_group_name_H-M   'P 1'
#
loop_
_entity.id
_entity.type
_entity.pdbx_description
1 polymer ?
#
loop_
_entity_poly.entity_id
_entity_poly.type
_entity_poly.pdbx_seq_one_letter_code
_entity_poly.pdbx_strand_id
1 'polypeptide(L)'
;MAEAAEAAGRQAVEKQLKICGFKRNVDVSVLYLAGLGLRSIPSLSLFRKLRYLWIHNNKIQDLSFLEKNYCLTELYLNNNELAHISGALKNLRSLQILLLHNNQLKELAETVKELKGLISLRTLNLFYNPLAYEADYRLYVIHSLPSVQLLDRMPVTQRERELAILVFNYEKSCAVESIAFGKRVDSLPSTSIRHSKGSRPARRLIVPSGREFGNHANKVPFENPEDAVLVRAMTRSLVEFSSVDWNKIPTCQERRLKHKAEESPKKLTIQFR
;
A
#
# COMPACT_ATOMS: atom_id res chain seq x y z
N MET A 1 10.11 40.21 11.80
CA MET A 1 9.62 39.75 10.47
C MET A 1 8.60 38.61 10.61
N ALA A 2 8.95 37.49 11.27
CA ALA A 2 8.03 36.36 11.46
C ALA A 2 6.76 36.72 12.27
N GLU A 3 6.91 37.48 13.34
CA GLU A 3 5.80 37.91 14.20
C GLU A 3 4.81 38.84 13.46
N ALA A 4 5.30 39.70 12.57
CA ALA A 4 4.47 40.55 11.72
C ALA A 4 3.69 39.74 10.67
N ALA A 5 4.30 38.68 10.13
CA ALA A 5 3.64 37.77 9.20
C ALA A 5 2.54 36.95 9.89
N GLU A 6 2.80 36.48 11.12
CA GLU A 6 1.80 35.78 11.90
C GLU A 6 0.65 36.71 12.33
N ALA A 7 0.95 37.96 12.70
CA ALA A 7 -0.05 38.97 12.99
C ALA A 7 -0.94 39.27 11.77
N ALA A 8 -0.36 39.37 10.58
CA ALA A 8 -1.12 39.51 9.33
C ALA A 8 -2.03 38.29 9.09
N GLY A 9 -1.54 37.07 9.37
CA GLY A 9 -2.34 35.85 9.33
C GLY A 9 -3.52 35.87 10.32
N ARG A 10 -3.28 36.30 11.58
CA ARG A 10 -4.34 36.45 12.60
C ARG A 10 -5.39 37.46 12.16
N GLN A 11 -4.97 38.64 11.68
CA GLN A 11 -5.89 39.65 11.18
C GLN A 11 -6.71 39.17 9.98
N ALA A 12 -6.09 38.41 9.06
CA ALA A 12 -6.78 37.82 7.92
C ALA A 12 -7.88 36.84 8.37
N VAL A 13 -7.55 35.95 9.31
CA VAL A 13 -8.52 35.00 9.89
C VAL A 13 -9.66 35.76 10.58
N GLU A 14 -9.36 36.76 11.43
CA GLU A 14 -10.40 37.55 12.11
C GLU A 14 -11.30 38.32 11.14
N LYS A 15 -10.73 38.92 10.10
CA LYS A 15 -11.51 39.58 9.03
C LYS A 15 -12.45 38.58 8.37
N GLN A 16 -11.96 37.39 8.05
CA GLN A 16 -12.78 36.36 7.43
C GLN A 16 -13.90 35.87 8.35
N LEU A 17 -13.61 35.69 9.64
CA LEU A 17 -14.63 35.30 10.63
C LEU A 17 -15.72 36.36 10.77
N LYS A 18 -15.35 37.65 10.72
CA LYS A 18 -16.31 38.78 10.71
C LYS A 18 -17.18 38.76 9.45
N ILE A 19 -16.59 38.55 8.28
CA ILE A 19 -17.32 38.47 7.00
C ILE A 19 -18.31 37.30 7.00
N CYS A 20 -17.89 36.13 7.49
CA CYS A 20 -18.75 34.95 7.55
C CYS A 20 -19.77 34.96 8.70
N GLY A 21 -19.70 35.93 9.63
CA GLY A 21 -20.65 36.09 10.71
C GLY A 21 -20.67 34.93 11.73
N PHE A 22 -19.57 34.17 11.86
CA PHE A 22 -19.53 33.03 12.78
C PHE A 22 -19.49 33.50 14.24
N LYS A 23 -20.48 33.09 15.04
CA LYS A 23 -20.56 33.40 16.48
C LYS A 23 -19.62 32.55 17.34
N ARG A 24 -19.23 31.37 16.87
CA ARG A 24 -18.35 30.42 17.59
C ARG A 24 -17.33 29.81 16.63
N ASN A 25 -16.07 29.77 17.05
CA ASN A 25 -14.98 29.17 16.28
C ASN A 25 -15.20 27.67 15.97
N VAL A 26 -15.99 26.98 16.79
CA VAL A 26 -16.29 25.55 16.59
C VAL A 26 -17.17 25.28 15.38
N ASP A 27 -17.96 26.27 14.93
CA ASP A 27 -18.93 26.10 13.84
C ASP A 27 -18.34 26.48 12.46
N VAL A 28 -17.10 26.98 12.42
CA VAL A 28 -16.41 27.37 11.20
C VAL A 28 -16.08 26.11 10.39
N SER A 29 -16.76 25.96 9.26
CA SER A 29 -16.56 24.84 8.32
C SER A 29 -15.78 25.23 7.08
N VAL A 30 -15.80 26.52 6.72
CA VAL A 30 -15.13 27.06 5.53
C VAL A 30 -14.30 28.27 5.94
N LEU A 31 -13.05 28.32 5.45
CA LEU A 31 -12.15 29.45 5.67
C LEU A 31 -11.48 29.86 4.36
N TYR A 32 -11.61 31.14 4.02
CA TYR A 32 -11.10 31.76 2.80
C TYR A 32 -9.97 32.72 3.18
N LEU A 33 -8.75 32.42 2.74
CA LEU A 33 -7.54 33.21 2.99
C LEU A 33 -6.71 33.38 1.70
N ALA A 34 -7.36 33.38 0.55
CA ALA A 34 -6.69 33.43 -0.74
C ALA A 34 -6.16 34.84 -1.08
N GLY A 35 -4.99 34.91 -1.71
CA GLY A 35 -4.49 36.16 -2.34
C GLY A 35 -4.05 37.26 -1.37
N LEU A 36 -3.76 36.92 -0.11
CA LEU A 36 -3.41 37.89 0.94
C LEU A 36 -1.89 38.06 1.13
N GLY A 37 -1.08 37.33 0.35
CA GLY A 37 0.39 37.37 0.47
C GLY A 37 0.90 36.83 1.80
N LEU A 38 0.15 35.94 2.46
CA LEU A 38 0.49 35.41 3.77
C LEU A 38 1.74 34.53 3.70
N ARG A 39 2.67 34.76 4.62
CA ARG A 39 3.84 33.87 4.81
C ARG A 39 3.62 32.82 5.88
N SER A 40 2.85 33.16 6.91
CA SER A 40 2.53 32.29 8.04
C SER A 40 1.06 32.48 8.44
N ILE A 41 0.46 31.41 8.97
CA ILE A 41 -0.90 31.40 9.48
C ILE A 41 -0.84 30.92 10.93
N PRO A 42 -1.58 31.56 11.86
CA PRO A 42 -1.69 31.06 13.22
C PRO A 42 -2.30 29.65 13.26
N SER A 43 -2.04 28.91 14.32
CA SER A 43 -2.59 27.55 14.45
C SER A 43 -4.12 27.54 14.30
N LEU A 44 -4.63 26.75 13.34
CA LEU A 44 -6.05 26.60 13.07
C LEU A 44 -6.72 25.54 13.96
N SER A 45 -6.05 25.16 15.06
CA SER A 45 -6.51 24.18 16.06
C SER A 45 -7.87 24.51 16.68
N LEU A 46 -8.27 25.78 16.66
CA LEU A 46 -9.55 26.25 17.18
C LEU A 46 -10.74 25.79 16.31
N PHE A 47 -10.51 25.58 15.00
CA PHE A 47 -11.54 25.27 14.02
C PHE A 47 -11.69 23.75 13.83
N ARG A 48 -12.26 23.07 14.84
CA ARG A 48 -12.36 21.60 14.86
C ARG A 48 -13.23 21.01 13.75
N LYS A 49 -14.22 21.76 13.25
CA LYS A 49 -15.14 21.34 12.18
C LYS A 49 -14.75 21.89 10.80
N LEU A 50 -13.55 22.41 10.64
CA LEU A 50 -13.08 22.94 9.36
C LEU A 50 -13.04 21.81 8.32
N ARG A 51 -13.75 22.02 7.21
CA ARG A 51 -13.86 21.08 6.08
C ARG A 51 -13.19 21.61 4.83
N TYR A 52 -13.32 22.91 4.58
CA TYR A 52 -12.86 23.55 3.36
C TYR A 52 -11.90 24.69 3.70
N LEU A 53 -10.70 24.64 3.15
CA LEU A 53 -9.67 25.63 3.44
C LEU A 53 -9.00 26.12 2.14
N TRP A 54 -9.20 27.41 1.86
CA TRP A 54 -8.68 28.08 0.67
C TRP A 54 -7.55 29.02 1.04
N ILE A 55 -6.32 28.65 0.70
CA ILE A 55 -5.13 29.43 1.00
C ILE A 55 -4.24 29.57 -0.25
N HIS A 56 -4.87 29.55 -1.42
CA HIS A 56 -4.16 29.69 -2.68
C HIS A 56 -3.65 31.13 -2.90
N ASN A 57 -2.62 31.28 -3.73
CA ASN A 57 -1.98 32.56 -4.05
C ASN A 57 -1.43 33.28 -2.80
N ASN A 58 -0.69 32.58 -1.96
CA ASN A 58 0.03 33.16 -0.83
C ASN A 58 1.53 32.84 -0.94
N LYS A 59 2.30 33.11 0.11
CA LYS A 59 3.74 32.86 0.17
C LYS A 59 4.07 31.92 1.33
N ILE A 60 3.22 30.92 1.52
CA ILE A 60 3.32 30.00 2.66
C ILE A 60 4.43 29.01 2.40
N GLN A 61 5.26 28.81 3.42
CA GLN A 61 6.39 27.88 3.40
C GLN A 61 6.15 26.67 4.32
N ASP A 62 5.41 26.87 5.42
CA ASP A 62 5.13 25.85 6.44
C ASP A 62 3.64 25.56 6.60
N LEU A 63 3.29 24.31 6.87
CA LEU A 63 1.90 23.84 7.08
C LEU A 63 1.60 23.42 8.52
N SER A 64 2.45 23.77 9.48
CA SER A 64 2.32 23.41 10.91
C SER A 64 0.98 23.83 11.55
N PHE A 65 0.27 24.79 10.96
CA PHE A 65 -1.04 25.23 11.44
C PHE A 65 -2.17 24.20 11.26
N LEU A 66 -1.96 23.11 10.51
CA LEU A 66 -2.99 22.09 10.16
C LEU A 66 -3.01 20.84 11.06
N GLU A 67 -2.08 20.70 12.00
CA GLU A 67 -1.85 19.45 12.75
C GLU A 67 -3.10 18.83 13.40
N LYS A 68 -4.07 19.66 13.81
CA LYS A 68 -5.27 19.26 14.57
C LYS A 68 -6.58 19.31 13.76
N ASN A 69 -6.53 19.56 12.46
CA ASN A 69 -7.74 19.73 11.63
C ASN A 69 -8.19 18.43 10.94
N TYR A 70 -8.51 17.40 11.72
CA TYR A 70 -8.82 16.04 11.24
C TYR A 70 -10.04 15.93 10.29
N CYS A 71 -10.93 16.94 10.31
CA CYS A 71 -12.16 16.96 9.51
C CYS A 71 -12.00 17.63 8.14
N LEU A 72 -10.80 18.10 7.79
CA LEU A 72 -10.56 18.74 6.49
C LEU A 72 -10.85 17.75 5.35
N THR A 73 -11.68 18.19 4.41
CA THR A 73 -12.06 17.44 3.21
C THR A 73 -11.40 18.02 1.97
N GLU A 74 -11.25 19.35 1.89
CA GLU A 74 -10.63 20.01 0.75
C GLU A 74 -9.61 21.07 1.18
N LEU A 75 -8.41 20.99 0.59
CA LEU A 75 -7.29 21.86 0.89
C LEU A 75 -6.68 22.41 -0.40
N TYR A 76 -6.72 23.73 -0.53
CA TYR A 76 -6.25 24.46 -1.70
C TYR A 76 -5.02 25.28 -1.31
N LEU A 77 -3.85 24.79 -1.72
CA LEU A 77 -2.53 25.35 -1.40
C LEU A 77 -1.74 25.70 -2.67
N ASN A 78 -2.42 25.84 -3.80
CA ASN A 78 -1.78 26.17 -5.06
C ASN A 78 -1.20 27.59 -5.07
N ASN A 79 -0.14 27.79 -5.85
CA ASN A 79 0.60 29.06 -5.94
C ASN A 79 1.06 29.53 -4.55
N ASN A 80 1.88 28.71 -3.89
CA ASN A 80 2.57 29.01 -2.64
C ASN A 80 4.08 28.72 -2.79
N GLU A 81 4.84 28.88 -1.71
CA GLU A 81 6.29 28.68 -1.69
C GLU A 81 6.66 27.44 -0.86
N LEU A 82 5.80 26.41 -0.86
CA LEU A 82 6.02 25.20 -0.06
C LEU A 82 7.21 24.41 -0.60
N ALA A 83 8.27 24.29 0.21
CA ALA A 83 9.45 23.49 -0.11
C ALA A 83 9.30 22.03 0.40
N HIS A 84 8.67 21.86 1.56
CA HIS A 84 8.41 20.57 2.19
C HIS A 84 6.99 20.54 2.77
N ILE A 85 6.38 19.37 2.80
CA ILE A 85 5.08 19.15 3.47
C ILE A 85 5.20 18.32 4.76
N SER A 86 6.43 18.01 5.16
CA SER A 86 6.75 17.05 6.22
C SER A 86 6.05 17.31 7.57
N GLY A 87 5.35 16.32 8.10
CA GLY A 87 4.73 16.29 9.43
C GLY A 87 3.35 16.93 9.53
N ALA A 88 2.96 17.76 8.56
CA ALA A 88 1.75 18.58 8.67
C ALA A 88 0.48 17.87 8.18
N LEU A 89 0.58 17.01 7.17
CA LEU A 89 -0.59 16.43 6.49
C LEU A 89 -0.95 15.03 6.98
N LYS A 90 -0.05 14.36 7.72
CA LYS A 90 -0.19 12.97 8.16
C LYS A 90 -1.51 12.66 8.90
N ASN A 91 -2.08 13.66 9.58
CA ASN A 91 -3.29 13.49 10.40
C ASN A 91 -4.60 13.71 9.64
N LEU A 92 -4.56 14.22 8.40
CA LEU A 92 -5.73 14.64 7.63
C LEU A 92 -6.41 13.47 6.90
N ARG A 93 -6.82 12.43 7.62
CA ARG A 93 -7.38 11.19 7.02
C ARG A 93 -8.65 11.39 6.19
N SER A 94 -9.39 12.47 6.44
CA SER A 94 -10.64 12.82 5.77
C SER A 94 -10.44 13.60 4.47
N LEU A 95 -9.20 13.97 4.13
CA LEU A 95 -8.90 14.83 2.99
C LEU A 95 -9.17 14.07 1.69
N GLN A 96 -9.96 14.67 0.81
CA GLN A 96 -10.36 14.12 -0.49
C GLN A 96 -9.71 14.88 -1.65
N ILE A 97 -9.55 16.20 -1.50
CA ILE A 97 -8.99 17.07 -2.54
C ILE A 97 -7.79 17.83 -1.97
N LEU A 98 -6.64 17.69 -2.63
CA LEU A 98 -5.42 18.41 -2.31
C LEU A 98 -4.82 19.01 -3.58
N LEU A 99 -4.80 20.34 -3.65
CA LEU A 99 -4.17 21.07 -4.75
C LEU A 99 -2.89 21.74 -4.25
N LEU A 100 -1.76 21.29 -4.77
CA LEU A 100 -0.40 21.73 -4.43
C LEU A 100 0.37 22.21 -5.68
N HIS A 101 -0.33 22.49 -6.78
CA HIS A 101 0.35 22.91 -8.00
C HIS A 101 1.03 24.27 -7.83
N ASN A 102 2.14 24.48 -8.56
CA ASN A 102 2.95 25.69 -8.51
C ASN A 102 3.46 25.98 -7.08
N ASN A 103 4.24 25.04 -6.56
CA ASN A 103 4.97 25.12 -5.30
C ASN A 103 6.45 24.74 -5.54
N GLN A 104 7.25 24.63 -4.49
CA GLN A 104 8.69 24.36 -4.57
C GLN A 104 9.06 22.96 -4.06
N LEU A 105 8.15 21.99 -4.15
CA LEU A 105 8.37 20.63 -3.65
C LEU A 105 9.42 19.91 -4.51
N LYS A 106 10.54 19.53 -3.90
CA LYS A 106 11.67 18.87 -4.60
C LYS A 106 11.71 17.37 -4.38
N GLU A 107 11.43 16.91 -3.17
CA GLU A 107 11.67 15.53 -2.78
C GLU A 107 10.40 14.69 -2.92
N LEU A 108 10.36 13.85 -3.96
CA LEU A 108 9.20 13.01 -4.25
C LEU A 108 8.93 11.99 -3.14
N ALA A 109 9.97 11.28 -2.70
CA ALA A 109 9.85 10.21 -1.70
C ALA A 109 9.31 10.72 -0.36
N GLU A 110 9.80 11.87 0.11
CA GLU A 110 9.31 12.51 1.34
C GLU A 110 7.85 12.95 1.19
N THR A 111 7.55 13.65 0.09
CA THR A 111 6.20 14.13 -0.22
C THR A 111 5.20 12.97 -0.28
N VAL A 112 5.57 11.86 -0.90
CA VAL A 112 4.67 10.71 -1.04
C VAL A 112 4.49 9.96 0.29
N LYS A 113 5.54 9.86 1.11
CA LYS A 113 5.47 9.25 2.45
C LYS A 113 4.46 9.96 3.36
N GLU A 114 4.41 11.28 3.27
CA GLU A 114 3.42 12.13 3.93
C GLU A 114 1.99 11.83 3.46
N LEU A 115 1.81 11.86 2.14
CA LEU A 115 0.51 11.68 1.50
C LEU A 115 -0.06 10.27 1.69
N LYS A 116 0.78 9.27 1.96
CA LYS A 116 0.35 7.88 2.23
C LYS A 116 -0.56 7.77 3.45
N GLY A 117 -0.50 8.72 4.38
CA GLY A 117 -1.43 8.79 5.52
C GLY A 117 -2.86 9.21 5.13
N LEU A 118 -3.04 9.79 3.94
CA LEU A 118 -4.31 10.33 3.45
C LEU A 118 -5.13 9.25 2.74
N ILE A 119 -5.82 8.43 3.54
CA ILE A 119 -6.55 7.26 3.04
C ILE A 119 -7.72 7.65 2.11
N SER A 120 -8.33 8.82 2.34
CA SER A 120 -9.50 9.28 1.58
C SER A 120 -9.16 10.15 0.36
N LEU A 121 -7.88 10.35 0.05
CA LEU A 121 -7.45 11.28 -0.99
C LEU A 121 -7.84 10.76 -2.37
N ARG A 122 -8.65 11.53 -3.11
CA ARG A 122 -9.14 11.18 -4.45
C ARG A 122 -8.52 12.05 -5.52
N THR A 123 -8.36 13.34 -5.25
CA THR A 123 -7.84 14.33 -6.20
C THR A 123 -6.56 14.93 -5.67
N LEU A 124 -5.47 14.76 -6.41
CA LEU A 124 -4.16 15.30 -6.11
C LEU A 124 -3.62 16.07 -7.32
N ASN A 125 -3.08 17.25 -7.10
CA ASN A 125 -2.42 18.02 -8.15
C ASN A 125 -1.09 18.57 -7.63
N LEU A 126 0.00 18.16 -8.24
CA LEU A 126 1.38 18.49 -7.92
C LEU A 126 2.13 19.09 -9.13
N PHE A 127 1.42 19.41 -10.23
CA PHE A 127 2.03 20.08 -11.39
C PHE A 127 2.79 21.35 -11.02
N TYR A 128 3.79 21.71 -11.82
CA TYR A 128 4.65 22.87 -11.58
C TYR A 128 5.35 22.82 -10.21
N ASN A 129 5.76 21.64 -9.79
CA ASN A 129 6.73 21.46 -8.72
C ASN A 129 8.01 20.83 -9.29
N PRO A 130 9.19 21.12 -8.74
CA PRO A 130 10.44 20.46 -9.15
C PRO A 130 10.35 18.92 -9.19
N LEU A 131 9.63 18.30 -8.23
CA LEU A 131 9.43 16.85 -8.20
C LEU A 131 8.64 16.27 -9.38
N ALA A 132 7.88 17.09 -10.11
CA ALA A 132 7.05 16.64 -11.23
C ALA A 132 7.87 16.39 -12.50
N TYR A 133 9.14 16.83 -12.53
CA TYR A 133 10.06 16.62 -13.65
C TYR A 133 10.82 15.28 -13.56
N GLU A 134 10.67 14.52 -12.48
CA GLU A 134 11.24 13.18 -12.38
C GLU A 134 10.54 12.21 -13.35
N ALA A 135 11.31 11.35 -14.01
CA ALA A 135 10.79 10.46 -15.07
C ALA A 135 9.69 9.51 -14.57
N ASP A 136 9.87 8.94 -13.37
CA ASP A 136 8.95 7.96 -12.79
C ASP A 136 7.90 8.57 -11.86
N TYR A 137 7.86 9.91 -11.78
CA TYR A 137 7.01 10.68 -10.86
C TYR A 137 5.57 10.14 -10.83
N ARG A 138 4.94 10.06 -12.00
CA ARG A 138 3.52 9.69 -12.13
C ARG A 138 3.27 8.26 -11.66
N LEU A 139 4.09 7.30 -12.12
CA LEU A 139 3.94 5.89 -11.75
C LEU A 139 4.23 5.66 -10.28
N TYR A 140 5.24 6.33 -9.72
CA TYR A 140 5.61 6.23 -8.31
C TYR A 140 4.49 6.75 -7.38
N VAL A 141 3.87 7.88 -7.73
CA VAL A 141 2.72 8.42 -6.99
C VAL A 141 1.53 7.47 -7.07
N ILE A 142 1.21 6.96 -8.27
CA ILE A 142 0.10 6.02 -8.47
C ILE A 142 0.31 4.72 -7.67
N HIS A 143 1.54 4.21 -7.65
CA HIS A 143 1.91 3.02 -6.86
C HIS A 143 1.71 3.26 -5.37
N SER A 144 2.21 4.39 -4.89
CA SER A 144 2.30 4.68 -3.45
C SER A 144 0.96 5.14 -2.86
N LEU A 145 0.10 5.77 -3.67
CA LEU A 145 -1.19 6.33 -3.29
C LEU A 145 -2.34 5.70 -4.10
N PRO A 146 -2.74 4.45 -3.77
CA PRO A 146 -3.77 3.75 -4.53
C PRO A 146 -5.16 4.42 -4.45
N SER A 147 -5.43 5.22 -3.42
CA SER A 147 -6.68 5.96 -3.23
C SER A 147 -6.93 7.06 -4.27
N VAL A 148 -5.85 7.61 -4.86
CA VAL A 148 -5.94 8.74 -5.81
C VAL A 148 -6.59 8.27 -7.10
N GLN A 149 -7.67 8.95 -7.50
CA GLN A 149 -8.42 8.70 -8.74
C GLN A 149 -8.04 9.69 -9.83
N LEU A 150 -7.69 10.92 -9.45
CA LEU A 150 -7.33 12.00 -10.36
C LEU A 150 -6.01 12.59 -9.90
N LEU A 151 -4.98 12.45 -10.75
CA LEU A 151 -3.64 12.97 -10.53
C LEU A 151 -3.32 13.98 -11.63
N ASP A 152 -3.02 15.21 -11.24
CA ASP A 152 -2.59 16.28 -12.13
C ASP A 152 -3.60 16.55 -13.25
N ARG A 153 -4.88 16.67 -12.89
CA ARG A 153 -6.02 16.87 -13.82
C ARG A 153 -6.29 15.71 -14.77
N MET A 154 -5.52 14.62 -14.69
CA MET A 154 -5.71 13.42 -15.48
C MET A 154 -6.24 12.28 -14.61
N PRO A 155 -7.28 11.54 -15.06
CA PRO A 155 -7.72 10.36 -14.34
C PRO A 155 -6.61 9.30 -14.36
N VAL A 156 -6.46 8.58 -13.25
CA VAL A 156 -5.54 7.45 -13.14
C VAL A 156 -6.21 6.23 -13.76
N THR A 157 -5.65 5.74 -14.85
CA THR A 157 -6.19 4.59 -15.57
C THR A 157 -5.75 3.27 -14.95
N GLN A 158 -6.52 2.20 -15.17
CA GLN A 158 -6.18 0.87 -14.67
C GLN A 158 -4.84 0.36 -15.22
N ARG A 159 -4.56 0.64 -16.51
CA ARG A 159 -3.28 0.28 -17.15
C ARG A 159 -2.08 0.90 -16.43
N GLU A 160 -2.17 2.18 -16.05
CA GLU A 160 -1.10 2.84 -15.30
C GLU A 160 -0.89 2.21 -13.92
N ARG A 161 -1.97 1.75 -13.27
CA ARG A 161 -1.85 1.04 -11.97
C ARG A 161 -1.14 -0.30 -12.13
N GLU A 162 -1.48 -1.06 -13.15
CA GLU A 162 -0.82 -2.33 -13.46
C GLU A 162 0.66 -2.12 -13.77
N LEU A 163 0.99 -1.14 -14.61
CA LEU A 163 2.38 -0.77 -14.90
C LEU A 163 3.13 -0.34 -13.64
N ALA A 164 2.53 0.51 -12.80
CA ALA A 164 3.14 0.94 -11.55
C ALA A 164 3.37 -0.23 -10.56
N ILE A 165 2.51 -1.24 -10.56
CA ILE A 165 2.71 -2.45 -9.76
C ILE A 165 3.84 -3.31 -10.34
N LEU A 166 3.90 -3.49 -11.66
CA LEU A 166 4.96 -4.26 -12.32
C LEU A 166 6.35 -3.64 -12.09
N VAL A 167 6.46 -2.31 -12.19
CA VAL A 167 7.75 -1.60 -12.04
C VAL A 167 8.25 -1.64 -10.58
N PHE A 168 7.39 -1.37 -9.60
CA PHE A 168 7.82 -1.18 -8.21
C PHE A 168 7.56 -2.40 -7.29
N ASN A 169 6.78 -3.39 -7.72
CA ASN A 169 6.45 -4.61 -6.98
C ASN A 169 6.55 -5.85 -7.89
N TYR A 170 7.62 -5.95 -8.68
CA TYR A 170 7.83 -7.04 -9.63
C TYR A 170 7.73 -8.44 -8.97
N GLU A 171 8.44 -8.67 -7.86
CA GLU A 171 8.43 -9.96 -7.15
C GLU A 171 7.05 -10.34 -6.62
N LYS A 172 6.29 -9.36 -6.12
CA LYS A 172 4.93 -9.57 -5.60
C LYS A 172 3.94 -9.84 -6.73
N SER A 173 4.17 -9.25 -7.91
CA SER A 173 3.37 -9.49 -9.11
C SER A 173 3.60 -10.91 -9.64
N CYS A 174 4.86 -11.33 -9.76
CA CYS A 174 5.20 -12.71 -10.12
C CYS A 174 4.63 -13.74 -9.12
N ALA A 175 4.67 -13.43 -7.82
CA ALA A 175 4.09 -14.29 -6.79
C ALA A 175 2.57 -14.43 -6.96
N VAL A 176 1.83 -13.33 -7.19
CA VAL A 176 0.37 -13.39 -7.41
C VAL A 176 0.02 -14.17 -8.68
N GLU A 177 0.76 -13.96 -9.78
CA GLU A 177 0.57 -14.72 -11.03
C GLU A 177 0.83 -16.22 -10.82
N SER A 178 1.83 -16.59 -10.01
CA SER A 178 2.14 -17.98 -9.65
C SER A 178 1.11 -18.63 -8.70
N ILE A 179 0.33 -17.84 -7.98
CA ILE A 179 -0.77 -18.31 -7.12
C ILE A 179 -2.07 -18.44 -7.94
N ALA A 180 -2.30 -17.55 -8.90
CA ALA A 180 -3.51 -17.53 -9.74
C ALA A 180 -3.58 -18.68 -10.76
N PHE A 181 -2.45 -19.34 -11.05
CA PHE A 181 -2.39 -20.60 -11.77
C PHE A 181 -1.39 -21.48 -11.06
N GLY A 182 -1.77 -22.70 -10.65
CA GLY A 182 -0.95 -23.64 -9.86
C GLY A 182 0.35 -24.13 -10.52
N LYS A 183 1.20 -23.22 -10.96
CA LYS A 183 2.53 -23.43 -11.50
C LYS A 183 3.53 -22.94 -10.47
N ARG A 184 4.28 -23.88 -9.90
CA ARG A 184 5.48 -23.59 -9.12
C ARG A 184 6.55 -23.09 -10.08
N VAL A 185 7.16 -21.95 -9.77
CA VAL A 185 8.32 -21.42 -10.50
C VAL A 185 9.57 -21.72 -9.67
N ASP A 186 10.60 -22.24 -10.31
CA ASP A 186 11.94 -22.37 -9.74
C ASP A 186 12.60 -20.98 -9.72
N SER A 187 12.64 -20.34 -8.56
CA SER A 187 13.44 -19.12 -8.36
C SER A 187 14.91 -19.50 -8.12
N LEU A 188 15.85 -18.82 -8.81
CA LEU A 188 17.29 -18.91 -8.52
C LEU A 188 17.59 -18.54 -7.06
N PRO A 189 18.64 -19.12 -6.44
CA PRO A 189 18.97 -18.87 -5.05
C PRO A 189 19.50 -17.44 -4.88
N SER A 190 18.67 -16.55 -4.34
CA SER A 190 19.13 -15.26 -3.82
C SER A 190 20.14 -15.51 -2.69
N THR A 191 21.33 -14.92 -2.83
CA THR A 191 22.40 -14.89 -1.83
C THR A 191 21.88 -14.36 -0.50
N SER A 192 21.67 -15.27 0.44
CA SER A 192 21.28 -14.96 1.81
C SER A 192 22.43 -14.29 2.56
N ILE A 193 22.28 -12.99 2.84
CA ILE A 193 23.03 -12.30 3.89
C ILE A 193 22.66 -12.94 5.23
N ARG A 194 23.67 -13.50 5.90
CA ARG A 194 23.55 -14.15 7.22
C ARG A 194 23.26 -13.10 8.29
N HIS A 195 22.13 -13.25 8.98
CA HIS A 195 22.02 -12.80 10.37
C HIS A 195 21.85 -14.03 11.26
N SER A 196 22.82 -14.21 12.15
CA SER A 196 22.89 -15.25 13.16
C SER A 196 21.97 -14.92 14.34
N LYS A 197 21.26 -15.94 14.86
CA LYS A 197 21.01 -16.17 16.29
C LYS A 197 20.20 -17.45 16.52
N GLY A 198 20.70 -18.32 17.41
CA GLY A 198 19.87 -19.10 18.34
C GLY A 198 19.62 -20.59 18.02
N SER A 199 20.43 -21.46 18.64
CA SER A 199 20.34 -22.93 18.70
C SER A 199 19.07 -23.47 19.38
N ARG A 200 18.54 -24.60 18.85
CA ARG A 200 18.12 -25.80 19.62
C ARG A 200 18.31 -27.08 18.77
N PRO A 201 18.85 -28.19 19.30
CA PRO A 201 19.02 -29.42 18.52
C PRO A 201 17.72 -30.23 18.46
N ALA A 202 17.34 -30.65 17.26
CA ALA A 202 16.21 -31.55 17.05
C ALA A 202 16.55 -32.97 17.57
N ARG A 203 15.65 -33.52 18.39
CA ARG A 203 15.67 -34.92 18.84
C ARG A 203 15.68 -35.85 17.61
N ARG A 204 16.68 -36.75 17.52
CA ARG A 204 16.64 -37.90 16.60
C ARG A 204 15.50 -38.82 17.02
N LEU A 205 14.49 -38.96 16.17
CA LEU A 205 13.55 -40.07 16.23
C LEU A 205 14.22 -41.30 15.60
N ILE A 206 14.39 -42.35 16.39
CA ILE A 206 14.83 -43.68 15.96
C ILE A 206 13.64 -44.33 15.24
N VAL A 207 13.83 -44.73 13.98
CA VAL A 207 12.84 -45.46 13.17
C VAL A 207 13.16 -46.97 13.28
N PRO A 208 12.16 -47.85 13.49
CA PRO A 208 12.40 -49.30 13.51
C PRO A 208 12.80 -49.83 12.14
N SER A 209 13.73 -50.77 12.11
CA SER A 209 14.18 -51.47 10.89
C SER A 209 13.03 -52.25 10.24
N GLY A 210 12.70 -51.93 8.99
CA GLY A 210 11.80 -52.74 8.16
C GLY A 210 10.71 -52.03 7.35
N ARG A 211 10.73 -50.70 7.19
CA ARG A 211 9.87 -50.01 6.21
C ARG A 211 10.67 -49.03 5.37
N GLU A 212 11.05 -49.46 4.18
CA GLU A 212 11.60 -48.60 3.15
C GLU A 212 10.46 -47.81 2.50
N PHE A 213 10.47 -46.49 2.66
CA PHE A 213 9.74 -45.62 1.75
C PHE A 213 10.49 -45.65 0.41
N GLY A 214 10.02 -46.49 -0.50
CA GLY A 214 10.54 -46.60 -1.86
C GLY A 214 10.29 -45.31 -2.64
N ASN A 215 11.26 -44.40 -2.63
CA ASN A 215 11.43 -43.51 -3.77
C ASN A 215 11.99 -44.38 -4.90
N HIS A 216 11.18 -44.65 -5.93
CA HIS A 216 11.61 -45.35 -7.13
C HIS A 216 12.69 -44.52 -7.84
N ALA A 217 13.94 -44.73 -7.45
CA ALA A 217 15.11 -44.31 -8.18
C ALA A 217 15.91 -45.58 -8.50
N ASN A 218 15.66 -46.15 -9.68
CA ASN A 218 16.67 -46.99 -10.33
C ASN A 218 17.94 -46.15 -10.45
N LYS A 219 18.89 -46.35 -9.53
CA LYS A 219 20.21 -45.72 -9.54
C LYS A 219 21.12 -46.51 -10.46
N VAL A 220 20.75 -46.64 -11.73
CA VAL A 220 21.73 -46.98 -12.76
C VAL A 220 22.31 -45.64 -13.21
N PRO A 221 23.61 -45.36 -13.00
CA PRO A 221 24.22 -44.14 -13.51
C PRO A 221 24.09 -44.14 -15.04
N PHE A 222 23.48 -43.10 -15.60
CA PHE A 222 23.51 -42.89 -17.03
C PHE A 222 24.87 -42.27 -17.38
N GLU A 223 25.59 -42.87 -18.33
CA GLU A 223 26.89 -42.34 -18.78
C GLU A 223 26.74 -41.03 -19.54
N ASN A 224 25.62 -40.85 -20.27
CA ASN A 224 25.28 -39.63 -20.98
C ASN A 224 24.00 -38.96 -20.42
N PRO A 225 23.99 -37.63 -20.22
CA PRO A 225 22.86 -36.91 -19.63
C PRO A 225 21.64 -36.83 -20.57
N GLU A 226 21.84 -36.89 -21.89
CA GLU A 226 20.74 -36.80 -22.87
C GLU A 226 19.87 -38.06 -22.89
N ASP A 227 20.46 -39.24 -22.67
CA ASP A 227 19.74 -40.51 -22.56
C ASP A 227 18.85 -40.57 -21.31
N ALA A 228 19.32 -39.98 -20.20
CA ALA A 228 18.52 -39.87 -18.97
C ALA A 228 17.27 -38.99 -19.16
N VAL A 229 17.38 -37.96 -20.00
CA VAL A 229 16.26 -37.05 -20.33
C VAL A 229 15.26 -37.75 -21.25
N LEU A 230 15.71 -38.48 -22.27
CA LEU A 230 14.85 -39.25 -23.17
C LEU A 230 14.08 -40.36 -22.43
N VAL A 231 14.74 -41.12 -21.56
CA VAL A 231 14.08 -42.18 -20.77
C VAL A 231 13.05 -41.59 -19.82
N ARG A 232 13.37 -40.47 -19.13
CA ARG A 232 12.40 -39.76 -18.27
C ARG A 232 11.21 -39.20 -19.05
N ALA A 233 11.44 -38.72 -20.27
CA ALA A 233 10.38 -38.21 -21.13
C ALA A 233 9.44 -39.33 -21.65
N MET A 234 9.96 -40.55 -21.83
CA MET A 234 9.17 -41.70 -22.26
C MET A 234 8.48 -42.45 -21.11
N THR A 235 8.99 -42.35 -19.88
CA THR A 235 8.28 -42.83 -18.70
C THR A 235 7.16 -41.86 -18.37
N ARG A 236 5.93 -42.15 -18.83
CA ARG A 236 4.73 -41.42 -18.39
C ARG A 236 4.66 -41.47 -16.87
N SER A 237 4.87 -40.33 -16.22
CA SER A 237 4.76 -40.21 -14.78
C SER A 237 3.31 -40.46 -14.39
N LEU A 238 3.07 -41.58 -13.72
CA LEU A 238 1.77 -41.92 -13.15
C LEU A 238 1.52 -40.91 -12.03
N VAL A 239 0.64 -39.93 -12.27
CA VAL A 239 0.37 -38.87 -11.31
C VAL A 239 -0.69 -39.38 -10.35
N GLU A 240 -0.29 -39.64 -9.11
CA GLU A 240 -1.18 -40.11 -8.06
C GLU A 240 -1.50 -38.97 -7.10
N PHE A 241 -2.76 -38.53 -7.08
CA PHE A 241 -3.25 -37.60 -6.08
C PHE A 241 -4.03 -38.36 -5.03
N SER A 242 -3.63 -38.20 -3.77
CA SER A 242 -4.35 -38.79 -2.65
C SER A 242 -4.93 -37.69 -1.76
N SER A 243 -6.26 -37.66 -1.66
CA SER A 243 -7.03 -36.70 -0.89
C SER A 243 -7.87 -37.43 0.16
N VAL A 244 -8.13 -36.79 1.30
CA VAL A 244 -9.02 -37.35 2.31
C VAL A 244 -10.46 -37.12 1.85
N ASP A 245 -11.32 -38.15 1.98
CA ASP A 245 -12.74 -38.02 1.66
C ASP A 245 -13.45 -37.15 2.70
N TRP A 246 -13.51 -35.84 2.45
CA TRP A 246 -14.09 -34.86 3.36
C TRP A 246 -15.59 -35.05 3.59
N ASN A 247 -16.29 -35.79 2.72
CA ASN A 247 -17.73 -36.07 2.88
C ASN A 247 -18.00 -37.03 4.05
N LYS A 248 -17.03 -37.87 4.39
CA LYS A 248 -17.09 -38.80 5.53
C LYS A 248 -16.72 -38.16 6.86
N ILE A 249 -16.06 -37.01 6.84
CA ILE A 249 -15.67 -36.31 8.06
C ILE A 249 -16.86 -35.48 8.55
N PRO A 250 -17.41 -35.76 9.76
CA PRO A 250 -18.53 -35.00 10.28
C PRO A 250 -18.10 -33.56 10.60
N THR A 251 -18.94 -32.61 10.18
CA THR A 251 -18.75 -31.19 10.48
C THR A 251 -18.95 -30.91 11.98
N CYS A 252 -18.43 -29.78 12.48
CA CYS A 252 -18.54 -29.41 13.89
C CYS A 252 -19.99 -29.36 14.40
N GLN A 253 -20.95 -29.05 13.51
CA GLN A 253 -22.36 -28.98 13.81
C GLN A 253 -22.99 -30.39 13.91
N GLU A 254 -22.62 -31.30 13.00
CA GLU A 254 -23.07 -32.70 13.02
C GLU A 254 -22.57 -33.47 14.24
N ARG A 255 -21.33 -33.20 14.70
CA ARG A 255 -20.78 -33.81 15.94
C ARG A 255 -21.55 -33.41 17.20
N ARG A 256 -22.06 -32.17 17.24
CA ARG A 256 -22.84 -31.67 18.39
C ARG A 256 -24.21 -32.30 18.50
N LEU A 257 -24.81 -32.67 17.38
CA LEU A 257 -26.16 -33.24 17.33
C LEU A 257 -26.18 -34.78 17.35
N LYS A 258 -25.01 -35.44 17.47
CA LYS A 258 -24.85 -36.92 17.44
C LYS A 258 -25.55 -37.61 16.23
N HIS A 259 -25.77 -36.89 15.13
CA HIS A 259 -26.55 -37.41 14.00
C HIS A 259 -25.73 -38.24 13.01
N LYS A 260 -24.40 -38.22 13.07
CA LYS A 260 -23.53 -38.91 12.10
C LYS A 260 -22.52 -39.78 12.84
N ALA A 261 -22.51 -41.09 12.54
CA ALA A 261 -21.57 -42.04 13.13
C ALA A 261 -20.13 -41.69 12.76
N GLU A 262 -19.20 -41.80 13.70
CA GLU A 262 -17.77 -41.55 13.46
C GLU A 262 -17.18 -42.67 12.60
N GLU A 263 -17.29 -42.53 11.28
CA GLU A 263 -16.53 -43.36 10.35
C GLU A 263 -15.08 -42.88 10.25
N SER A 264 -14.14 -43.81 10.22
CA SER A 264 -12.71 -43.48 10.06
C SER A 264 -12.46 -42.84 8.69
N PRO A 265 -11.69 -41.74 8.62
CA PRO A 265 -11.48 -41.02 7.37
C PRO A 265 -10.78 -41.93 6.35
N LYS A 266 -11.42 -42.12 5.19
CA LYS A 266 -10.88 -42.90 4.08
C LYS A 266 -10.08 -41.99 3.14
N LYS A 267 -8.90 -42.45 2.72
CA LYS A 267 -8.09 -41.77 1.71
C LYS A 267 -8.60 -42.18 0.33
N LEU A 268 -8.95 -41.21 -0.50
CA LEU A 268 -9.24 -41.41 -1.91
C LEU A 268 -7.96 -41.16 -2.69
N THR A 269 -7.55 -42.15 -3.47
CA THR A 269 -6.37 -42.02 -4.32
C THR A 269 -6.79 -42.14 -5.77
N ILE A 270 -6.53 -41.09 -6.54
CA ILE A 270 -6.86 -40.99 -7.95
C ILE A 270 -5.55 -41.02 -8.71
N GLN A 271 -5.41 -42.02 -9.56
CA GLN A 271 -4.25 -42.21 -10.42
C GLN A 271 -4.59 -41.76 -11.84
N PHE A 272 -3.82 -40.81 -12.36
CA PHE A 272 -3.91 -40.35 -13.74
C PHE A 272 -2.82 -41.02 -14.56
N ARG A 273 -3.21 -41.58 -15.72
CA ARG A 273 -2.31 -42.14 -16.73
C ARG A 273 -2.10 -41.15 -17.87
#